data_AF-A0A9E7U837-F1
#
_entry.id   AF-A0A9E7U837-F1
#
_cell.length_a   1.000
_cell.length_b   1.000
_cell.length_c   1.000
_cell.angle_alpha   90.00
_cell.angle_beta   90.00
_cell.angle_gamma   90.00
#
_symmetry.space_group_name_H-M   'P 1'
#
loop_
_entity.id
_entity.type
_entity.pdbx_description
1 polymer ?
#
loop_
_entity_poly.entity_id
_entity_poly.type
_entity_poly.pdbx_seq_one_letter_code
_entity_poly.pdbx_strand_id
1 'polypeptide(L)'
;MQTLELPSGETVTPEDVFMYEGYPYRFRPAGDGETAAFYLTPLYWGGGEMDVPFPDRGVLKGQWGEESRGVLTTEEWAEWLRAVRDDDRFDAAELDALAEELGVEEPGLVTRIRRSLGF
;
A
#
# COMPACT_ATOMS: atom_id res chain seq x y z
N MET A 1 -0.52 -12.69 -13.19
CA MET A 1 -0.16 -11.54 -12.34
C MET A 1 1.15 -11.85 -11.64
N GLN A 2 2.07 -10.90 -11.58
CA GLN A 2 3.33 -11.05 -10.85
C GLN A 2 3.12 -10.71 -9.37
N THR A 3 3.95 -11.30 -8.50
CA THR A 3 3.94 -11.05 -7.06
C THR A 3 5.30 -10.54 -6.59
N LEU A 4 5.30 -9.84 -5.45
CA LEU A 4 6.50 -9.36 -4.77
C LEU A 4 6.55 -9.99 -3.38
N GLU A 5 7.68 -10.62 -3.05
CA GLU A 5 7.98 -11.03 -1.68
C GLU A 5 8.64 -9.85 -0.97
N LEU A 6 7.99 -9.35 0.07
CA LEU A 6 8.46 -8.24 0.89
C LEU A 6 9.61 -8.70 1.80
N PRO A 7 10.48 -7.78 2.25
CA PRO A 7 11.53 -8.10 3.21
C PRO A 7 11.01 -8.67 4.54
N SER A 8 9.76 -8.37 4.91
CA SER A 8 9.06 -8.92 6.08
C SER A 8 8.71 -10.42 5.95
N GLY A 9 8.69 -10.94 4.72
CA GLY A 9 8.38 -12.35 4.41
C GLY A 9 6.99 -12.55 3.79
N GLU A 10 6.11 -11.55 3.85
CA GLU A 10 4.83 -11.58 3.15
C GLU A 10 5.00 -11.52 1.62
N THR A 11 4.06 -12.11 0.89
CA THR A 11 3.98 -11.99 -0.57
C THR A 11 2.74 -11.18 -0.93
N VAL A 12 2.92 -10.16 -1.77
CA VAL A 12 1.88 -9.22 -2.19
C VAL A 12 1.67 -9.23 -3.71
N THR A 13 0.47 -8.88 -4.12
CA THR A 13 0.03 -8.64 -5.49
C THR A 13 -0.17 -7.14 -5.74
N PRO A 14 -0.44 -6.71 -6.98
CA PRO A 14 -0.73 -5.31 -7.24
C PRO A 14 -1.99 -4.74 -6.59
N GLU A 15 -2.85 -5.61 -6.07
CA GLU A 15 -4.08 -5.25 -5.38
C GLU A 15 -3.84 -5.09 -3.87
N ASP A 16 -2.76 -5.66 -3.34
CA ASP A 16 -2.46 -5.64 -1.92
C ASP A 16 -1.76 -4.34 -1.51
N VAL A 17 -2.12 -3.85 -0.32
CA VAL A 17 -1.53 -2.67 0.30
C VAL A 17 -0.64 -3.09 1.45
N PHE A 18 0.54 -2.47 1.56
CA PHE A 18 1.49 -2.71 2.63
C PHE A 18 2.16 -1.40 3.08
N MET A 19 2.69 -1.41 4.29
CA MET A 19 3.39 -0.29 4.91
C MET A 19 4.86 -0.26 4.49
N TYR A 20 5.27 0.82 3.83
CA TYR A 20 6.64 1.09 3.43
C TYR A 20 7.01 2.54 3.78
N GLU A 21 8.11 2.73 4.52
CA GLU A 21 8.58 4.03 5.00
C GLU A 21 7.49 4.87 5.69
N GLY A 22 6.65 4.21 6.51
CA GLY A 22 5.58 4.86 7.25
C GLY A 22 4.36 5.27 6.41
N TYR A 23 4.29 4.88 5.13
CA TYR A 23 3.17 5.15 4.24
C TYR A 23 2.56 3.88 3.61
N PRO A 24 1.26 3.91 3.25
CA PRO A 24 0.60 2.83 2.51
C PRO A 24 0.99 2.81 1.02
N TYR A 25 1.51 1.68 0.55
CA TYR A 25 1.95 1.46 -0.83
C TYR A 25 1.35 0.18 -1.44
N ARG A 26 1.22 0.18 -2.78
CA ARG A 26 0.91 -0.97 -3.62
C ARG A 26 2.10 -1.33 -4.50
N PHE A 27 2.22 -2.61 -4.83
CA PHE A 27 3.25 -3.09 -5.75
C PHE A 27 2.78 -2.99 -7.20
N ARG A 28 3.51 -2.32 -8.08
CA ARG A 28 3.24 -2.31 -9.52
C ARG A 28 4.38 -2.97 -10.29
N PRO A 29 4.16 -4.10 -10.99
CA PRO A 29 5.17 -4.65 -11.87
C PRO A 29 5.45 -3.66 -13.02
N ALA A 30 6.72 -3.54 -13.40
CA ALA A 30 7.09 -2.71 -14.54
C ALA A 30 6.65 -3.36 -15.87
N GLY A 31 6.21 -2.54 -16.82
CA GLY A 31 5.86 -2.96 -18.16
C GLY A 31 7.08 -3.17 -19.06
N ASP A 32 6.85 -3.76 -20.23
CA ASP A 32 7.88 -3.95 -21.25
C ASP A 32 8.51 -2.61 -21.67
N GLY A 33 9.84 -2.53 -21.60
CA GLY A 33 10.61 -1.35 -22.00
C GLY A 33 10.87 -0.33 -20.88
N GLU A 34 10.34 -0.56 -19.67
CA GLU A 34 10.71 0.21 -18.49
C GLU A 34 12.08 -0.20 -17.95
N THR A 35 12.78 0.72 -17.27
CA THR A 35 14.12 0.48 -16.73
C THR A 35 14.12 -0.14 -15.34
N ALA A 36 13.04 0.06 -14.58
CA ALA A 36 12.82 -0.58 -13.29
C ALA A 36 12.25 -1.99 -13.48
N ALA A 37 12.43 -2.86 -12.49
CA ALA A 37 11.74 -4.14 -12.45
C ALA A 37 10.31 -4.00 -11.90
N PHE A 38 10.11 -3.05 -10.99
CA PHE A 38 8.80 -2.72 -10.42
C PHE A 38 8.82 -1.34 -9.77
N TYR A 39 7.63 -0.90 -9.38
CA TYR A 39 7.40 0.36 -8.69
C TYR A 39 6.61 0.10 -7.41
N LEU A 40 6.84 0.92 -6.40
CA LEU A 40 5.93 1.06 -5.27
C LEU A 40 5.10 2.32 -5.48
N THR A 41 3.79 2.14 -5.61
CA THR A 41 2.83 3.22 -5.86
C THR A 41 2.14 3.58 -4.54
N PRO A 42 2.22 4.83 -4.06
CA PRO A 42 1.54 5.22 -2.83
C PRO A 42 0.03 5.16 -3.05
N LEU A 43 -0.71 4.79 -2.00
CA LEU A 43 -2.17 4.70 -2.07
C LEU A 43 -2.80 6.09 -2.22
N TYR A 44 -2.24 7.08 -1.54
CA TYR A 44 -2.59 8.48 -1.66
C TYR A 44 -1.36 9.34 -1.36
N TRP A 45 -1.19 10.43 -2.12
CA TRP A 45 -0.12 11.40 -1.90
C TRP A 45 -0.55 12.79 -2.39
N GLY A 46 -1.53 13.42 -1.74
CA GLY A 46 -2.03 14.74 -2.12
C GLY A 46 -2.39 14.91 -3.62
N GLY A 47 -2.85 13.85 -4.29
CA GLY A 47 -3.18 13.84 -5.73
C GLY A 47 -1.98 13.73 -6.69
N GLY A 48 -0.77 13.45 -6.18
CA GLY A 48 0.41 13.12 -6.99
C GLY A 48 0.65 11.62 -7.09
N GLU A 49 0.85 11.10 -8.30
CA GLU A 49 1.34 9.73 -8.50
C GLU A 49 2.86 9.73 -8.30
N MET A 50 3.34 9.41 -7.09
CA MET A 50 4.78 9.30 -6.83
C MET A 50 5.24 7.84 -6.76
N ASP A 51 5.26 7.18 -7.90
CA ASP A 51 5.82 5.84 -8.05
C ASP A 51 7.32 5.82 -7.70
N VAL A 52 7.71 4.94 -6.78
CA VAL A 52 9.12 4.73 -6.41
C VAL A 52 9.68 3.56 -7.22
N PRO A 53 10.64 3.78 -8.14
CA PRO A 53 11.20 2.73 -8.98
C PRO A 53 12.21 1.85 -8.24
N PHE A 54 12.12 0.53 -8.44
CA PHE A 54 13.10 -0.43 -7.95
C PHE A 54 13.66 -1.28 -9.10
N PRO A 55 15.00 -1.35 -9.25
CA PRO A 55 15.62 -2.18 -10.28
C PRO A 55 15.54 -3.67 -9.92
N ASP A 56 15.46 -4.03 -8.63
CA ASP A 56 15.30 -5.39 -8.13
C ASP A 56 14.91 -5.43 -6.64
N ARG A 57 14.59 -6.63 -6.15
CA ARG A 57 14.18 -6.88 -4.76
C ARG A 57 15.30 -6.65 -3.74
N GLY A 58 16.56 -6.78 -4.15
CA GLY A 58 17.73 -6.50 -3.30
C GLY A 58 17.84 -5.01 -2.97
N VAL A 59 17.52 -4.13 -3.92
CA VAL A 59 17.44 -2.68 -3.65
C VAL A 59 16.30 -2.35 -2.68
N LEU A 60 15.12 -2.98 -2.84
CA LEU A 60 14.03 -2.83 -1.88
C LEU A 60 14.46 -3.25 -0.46
N LYS A 61 15.14 -4.39 -0.32
CA LYS A 61 15.68 -4.84 0.97
C LYS A 61 16.67 -3.85 1.57
N GLY A 62 17.49 -3.22 0.74
CA GLY A 62 18.45 -2.20 1.18
C GLY A 62 17.79 -0.89 1.65
N GLN A 63 16.62 -0.56 1.12
CA GLN A 63 15.83 0.62 1.50
C GLN A 63 14.70 0.30 2.50
N TRP A 64 14.65 -0.93 3.03
CA TRP A 64 13.62 -1.30 3.99
C TRP A 64 13.97 -0.75 5.38
N GLY A 65 13.45 0.45 5.68
CA GLY A 65 13.67 1.12 6.97
C GLY A 65 12.90 0.50 8.14
N GLU A 66 13.20 0.97 9.36
CA GLU A 66 12.54 0.54 10.60
C GLU A 66 11.03 0.88 10.63
N GLU A 67 10.61 1.87 9.84
CA GLU A 67 9.22 2.30 9.71
C GLU A 67 8.42 1.41 8.75
N SER A 68 9.09 0.57 7.96
CA SER A 68 8.45 -0.36 7.04
C SER A 68 8.00 -1.62 7.78
N ARG A 69 6.69 -1.90 7.72
CA ARG A 69 6.07 -2.99 8.47
C ARG A 69 5.49 -4.12 7.60
N GLY A 70 5.43 -3.94 6.28
CA GLY A 70 4.83 -4.93 5.40
C GLY A 70 3.32 -4.90 5.47
N VAL A 71 2.65 -6.04 5.28
CA VAL A 71 1.19 -6.10 5.23
C VAL A 71 0.64 -5.93 6.64
N LEU A 72 -0.19 -4.91 6.85
CA LEU A 72 -0.89 -4.70 8.11
C LEU A 72 -2.30 -5.31 8.06
N THR A 73 -2.77 -5.80 9.19
CA THR A 73 -4.17 -6.20 9.37
C THR A 73 -5.10 -4.98 9.34
N THR A 74 -6.40 -5.20 9.15
CA THR A 74 -7.40 -4.12 9.20
C THR A 74 -7.40 -3.38 10.54
N GLU A 75 -7.16 -4.10 11.65
CA GLU A 75 -7.05 -3.50 12.98
C GLU A 75 -5.81 -2.61 13.08
N GLU A 76 -4.66 -3.08 12.61
CA GLU A 76 -3.42 -2.30 12.57
C GLU A 76 -3.53 -1.07 11.66
N TRP A 77 -4.23 -1.18 10.53
CA TRP A 77 -4.55 -0.03 9.68
C TRP A 77 -5.45 0.99 10.39
N ALA A 78 -6.45 0.52 11.13
CA ALA A 78 -7.31 1.40 11.93
C ALA A 78 -6.53 2.11 13.05
N GLU A 79 -5.59 1.43 13.68
CA GLU A 79 -4.70 2.02 14.67
C GLU A 79 -3.75 3.04 14.01
N TRP A 80 -3.18 2.70 12.86
CA TRP A 80 -2.31 3.60 12.10
C TRP A 80 -3.05 4.88 11.69
N LEU A 81 -4.25 4.76 11.09
CA LEU A 81 -5.08 5.90 10.70
C LEU A 81 -5.42 6.81 11.89
N ARG A 82 -5.64 6.24 13.08
CA ARG A 82 -5.83 7.03 14.30
C ARG A 82 -4.55 7.73 14.74
N ALA A 83 -3.41 7.06 14.63
CA ALA A 83 -2.12 7.61 15.05
C ALA A 83 -1.67 8.78 14.15
N VAL A 84 -1.93 8.71 12.84
CA VAL A 84 -1.52 9.75 11.88
C VAL A 84 -2.52 10.91 11.74
N ARG A 85 -3.66 10.87 12.45
CA ARG A 85 -4.66 11.97 12.43
C ARG A 85 -4.13 13.30 12.94
N ASP A 86 -3.16 13.28 13.84
CA ASP A 86 -2.50 14.47 14.39
C ASP A 86 -1.18 14.81 13.67
N ASP A 87 -0.86 14.11 12.58
CA ASP A 87 0.36 14.32 11.80
C ASP A 87 0.11 15.35 10.68
N ASP A 88 0.86 16.46 10.68
CA ASP A 88 0.73 17.54 9.70
C ASP A 88 1.03 17.10 8.24
N ARG A 89 1.59 15.91 8.04
CA ARG A 89 1.83 15.35 6.70
C ARG A 89 0.55 14.90 6.00
N PHE A 90 -0.51 14.62 6.75
CA PHE A 90 -1.77 14.11 6.21
C PHE A 90 -2.89 15.11 6.47
N ASP A 91 -3.70 15.40 5.44
CA ASP A 91 -4.94 16.11 5.64
C ASP A 91 -6.11 15.14 5.92
N ALA A 92 -7.19 15.67 6.50
CA ALA A 92 -8.32 14.84 6.89
C ALA A 92 -9.00 14.13 5.70
N ALA A 93 -9.05 14.77 4.52
CA ALA A 93 -9.67 14.19 3.34
C ALA A 93 -8.81 13.06 2.75
N GLU A 94 -7.49 13.22 2.80
CA GLU A 94 -6.53 12.15 2.48
C GLU A 94 -6.71 10.94 3.41
N LEU A 95 -6.82 11.15 4.72
CA LEU A 95 -7.02 10.05 5.68
C LEU A 95 -8.35 9.34 5.50
N ASP A 96 -9.43 10.07 5.18
CA ASP A 96 -10.73 9.46 4.88
C ASP A 96 -10.67 8.64 3.57
N ALA A 97 -9.98 9.13 2.52
CA ALA A 97 -9.77 8.37 1.29
C ALA A 97 -8.94 7.09 1.51
N LEU A 98 -7.88 7.17 2.32
CA LEU A 98 -7.09 6.01 2.72
C LEU A 98 -7.93 5.00 3.51
N ALA A 99 -8.81 5.46 4.40
CA ALA A 99 -9.69 4.60 5.18
C ALA A 99 -10.69 3.82 4.29
N GLU A 100 -11.24 4.49 3.27
CA GLU A 100 -12.13 3.86 2.28
C GLU A 100 -11.39 2.79 1.47
N GLU A 101 -10.22 3.12 0.91
CA GLU A 101 -9.42 2.19 0.09
C GLU A 101 -8.88 0.99 0.89
N LEU A 102 -8.49 1.19 2.16
CA LEU A 102 -8.04 0.12 3.06
C LEU A 102 -9.22 -0.71 3.60
N GLY A 103 -10.46 -0.28 3.38
CA GLY A 103 -11.66 -0.94 3.89
C GLY A 103 -11.75 -0.92 5.42
N VAL A 104 -11.22 0.14 6.04
CA VAL A 104 -11.17 0.33 7.50
C VAL A 104 -12.45 0.99 8.03
N GLU A 105 -13.30 1.52 7.16
CA GLU A 105 -14.65 1.93 7.51
C GLU A 105 -15.64 0.76 7.39
N GLU A 106 -16.52 0.65 8.40
CA GLU A 106 -17.45 -0.43 8.79
C GLU A 106 -17.68 -1.62 7.81
N PRO A 107 -17.82 -2.85 8.35
CA PRO A 107 -17.78 -4.15 7.64
C PRO A 107 -18.92 -4.36 6.61
N GLY A 108 -18.91 -3.60 5.52
CA GLY A 108 -20.03 -3.52 4.59
C GLY A 108 -19.68 -3.44 3.11
N LEU A 109 -18.45 -3.07 2.72
CA LEU A 109 -18.12 -2.83 1.30
C LEU A 109 -17.14 -3.82 0.67
N VAL A 110 -16.18 -4.36 1.40
CA VAL A 110 -15.26 -5.37 0.84
C VAL A 110 -15.96 -6.71 0.56
N THR A 111 -17.04 -7.03 1.29
CA THR A 111 -17.92 -8.18 0.98
C THR A 111 -18.85 -7.90 -0.22
N ARG A 112 -19.05 -6.64 -0.62
CA ARG A 112 -19.97 -6.28 -1.72
C ARG A 112 -19.30 -6.40 -3.09
N ILE A 113 -17.99 -6.13 -3.18
CA ILE A 113 -17.22 -6.36 -4.42
C ILE A 113 -16.96 -7.86 -4.63
N ARG A 114 -16.73 -8.64 -3.56
CA ARG A 114 -16.69 -10.12 -3.64
C ARG A 114 -18.05 -10.78 -3.93
N ARG A 115 -19.19 -10.11 -3.68
CA ARG A 115 -20.54 -10.62 -4.00
C ARG A 115 -21.12 -10.10 -5.32
N SER A 116 -20.62 -8.98 -5.85
CA SER A 116 -21.05 -8.44 -7.15
C SER A 116 -20.38 -9.13 -8.34
N LEU A 117 -19.29 -9.86 -8.12
CA LEU A 117 -18.53 -10.50 -9.19
C LEU A 117 -18.83 -11.97 -9.41
N GLY A 118 -19.80 -12.57 -8.71
CA GLY A 118 -20.49 -13.79 -9.14
C GLY A 118 -19.65 -14.85 -9.89
N PHE A 119 -18.42 -15.10 -9.41
CA PHE A 119 -17.48 -16.12 -9.87
C PHE A 119 -16.94 -16.83 -8.63
#